data_AF-A0A6G3D0V4-F1
#
_entry.id   AF-A0A6G3D0V4-F1
#
_cell.length_a   1.000
_cell.length_b   1.000
_cell.length_c   1.000
_cell.angle_alpha   90.00
_cell.angle_beta   90.00
_cell.angle_gamma   90.00
#
_symmetry.space_group_name_H-M   'P 1'
#
loop_
_entity.id
_entity.type
_entity.pdbx_description
1 polymer ?
#
loop_
_entity_poly.entity_id
_entity_poly.type
_entity_poly.pdbx_seq_one_letter_code
_entity_poly.pdbx_strand_id
1 'polypeptide(L)'
;MSIPFELPTEDRASSPYTGYTRAHWESVADGLLWAAWRWSTPGRALLDLPGRPSRSGVRSDGLEGFARTFLAAGFRVAGADGADPHGWLDRYAEGLASGTRTPGRADTESWPLILDHDVQGQPMVESASVALGLRLTAPWLWKHLDSGVQDRVEEWLRGALRHVPAPNNWYLFPYTVAGFLESVGRGDAETAAARHRALELMEGWYRGGGWYADGDGRAFDHYNGWALHLYPVLDAHLGGDTDALARYGERLHAHLDGFGLMFGSDGAPLHFGRSLTYRFAASAAVGLGALTGHTPLTPGASRRLVSGSLRYFVDRGALTDEGVLSLGWYGPHEATLQPYSGPASPYWASKAFVSLLAPADHPLWTAPEEPAPVEVADRVLALPEPGLLVQATRGDGIVRLHNHGSDHVRPHEGESAAEDDPHYGRHAYSTRTGPTARENVADNHLSVEVNGRSSVRRRVRPLGAGHGDGWGWAASWHRPVFVAGPPMVPGLRVESVTVARGPYELRVHRVVGAPAGARVTHTGWATGPEEPLTSALHGLYGWEPEVETVRAPQGTAYVPWAELPRLSGPAGGTSVHVCLAALTGEPVSVPAAGAVAEVVPGADGVEVVWAADGARTRVAFEPVGVTHTDG
;
A
#
# COMPACT_ATOMS: atom_id res chain seq x y z
N MET A 1 -25.07 -4.59 -0.82
CA MET A 1 -25.04 -3.60 0.28
C MET A 1 -25.28 -2.23 -0.31
N SER A 2 -26.05 -1.37 0.36
CA SER A 2 -26.37 -0.02 -0.13
C SER A 2 -25.44 1.01 0.50
N ILE A 3 -24.99 1.98 -0.29
CA ILE A 3 -24.30 3.17 0.22
C ILE A 3 -25.30 3.92 1.13
N PRO A 4 -24.98 4.20 2.40
CA PRO A 4 -25.95 4.73 3.37
C PRO A 4 -26.13 6.26 3.29
N PHE A 5 -25.69 6.87 2.20
CA PHE A 5 -25.86 8.28 1.87
C PHE A 5 -26.05 8.45 0.36
N GLU A 6 -26.70 9.55 -0.03
CA GLU A 6 -27.01 9.83 -1.43
C GLU A 6 -25.75 10.29 -2.18
N LEU A 7 -25.51 9.69 -3.35
CA LEU A 7 -24.51 10.15 -4.30
C LEU A 7 -25.19 10.94 -5.43
N PRO A 8 -24.52 11.94 -6.01
CA PRO A 8 -25.01 12.61 -7.21
C PRO A 8 -25.21 11.62 -8.37
N THR A 9 -25.96 12.04 -9.39
CA THR A 9 -26.04 11.26 -10.64
C THR A 9 -24.68 11.22 -11.32
N GLU A 10 -24.29 10.04 -11.81
CA GLU A 10 -23.06 9.86 -12.56
C GLU A 10 -23.03 10.76 -13.81
N ASP A 11 -21.91 11.44 -14.04
CA ASP A 11 -21.66 12.20 -15.27
C ASP A 11 -20.71 11.41 -16.18
N ARG A 12 -21.30 10.62 -17.07
CA ARG A 12 -20.55 9.82 -18.06
C ARG A 12 -20.05 10.63 -19.26
N ALA A 13 -20.42 11.91 -19.37
CA ALA A 13 -19.91 12.77 -20.43
C ALA A 13 -18.53 13.33 -20.06
N SER A 14 -18.35 13.83 -18.83
CA SER A 14 -17.03 14.27 -18.33
C SER A 14 -16.20 13.14 -17.69
N SER A 15 -16.85 12.14 -17.10
CA SER A 15 -16.19 10.95 -16.52
C SER A 15 -16.67 9.67 -17.20
N PRO A 16 -16.26 9.38 -18.44
CA PRO A 16 -16.71 8.20 -19.16
C PRO A 16 -16.47 6.87 -18.41
N TYR A 17 -15.43 6.77 -17.59
CA TYR A 17 -15.05 5.51 -16.95
C TYR A 17 -15.64 5.34 -15.55
N THR A 18 -15.64 6.39 -14.74
CA THR A 18 -16.12 6.32 -13.35
C THR A 18 -17.51 6.89 -13.17
N GLY A 19 -17.88 7.91 -13.95
CA GLY A 19 -19.06 8.75 -13.70
C GLY A 19 -18.88 9.75 -12.55
N TYR A 20 -17.75 9.69 -11.82
CA TYR A 20 -17.53 10.47 -10.61
C TYR A 20 -16.98 11.85 -10.94
N THR A 21 -17.56 12.85 -10.29
CA THR A 21 -17.18 14.27 -10.37
C THR A 21 -16.70 14.75 -9.00
N ARG A 22 -16.22 15.99 -8.90
CA ARG A 22 -15.89 16.61 -7.61
C ARG A 22 -17.04 16.51 -6.60
N ALA A 23 -18.30 16.63 -7.05
CA ALA A 23 -19.47 16.51 -6.19
C ALA A 23 -19.60 15.11 -5.55
N HIS A 24 -19.22 14.04 -6.25
CA HIS A 24 -19.22 12.69 -5.67
C HIS A 24 -18.19 12.59 -4.55
N TRP A 25 -17.01 13.17 -4.73
CA TRP A 25 -15.97 13.22 -3.71
C TRP A 25 -16.43 14.01 -2.47
N GLU A 26 -17.11 15.15 -2.67
CA GLU A 26 -17.71 15.92 -1.57
C GLU A 26 -18.78 15.12 -0.84
N SER A 27 -19.70 14.47 -1.55
CA SER A 27 -20.74 13.62 -0.95
C SER A 27 -20.16 12.44 -0.16
N VAL A 28 -19.11 11.78 -0.67
CA VAL A 28 -18.45 10.69 0.07
C VAL A 28 -17.74 11.22 1.31
N ALA A 29 -17.03 12.35 1.23
CA ALA A 29 -16.40 12.98 2.40
C ALA A 29 -17.45 13.34 3.47
N ASP A 30 -18.54 14.01 3.06
CA ASP A 30 -19.62 14.42 3.96
C ASP A 30 -20.34 13.19 4.56
N GLY A 31 -20.60 12.15 3.77
CA GLY A 31 -21.24 10.91 4.23
C GLY A 31 -20.40 10.16 5.27
N LEU A 32 -19.09 10.06 5.05
CA LEU A 32 -18.14 9.48 6.00
C LEU A 32 -18.07 10.29 7.30
N LEU A 33 -18.05 11.62 7.21
CA LEU A 33 -18.07 12.51 8.38
C LEU A 33 -19.36 12.34 9.17
N TRP A 34 -20.52 12.40 8.53
CA TRP A 34 -21.81 12.20 9.17
C TRP A 34 -21.89 10.84 9.89
N ALA A 35 -21.43 9.78 9.24
CA ALA A 35 -21.42 8.45 9.83
C ALA A 35 -20.55 8.39 11.09
N ALA A 36 -19.32 8.91 11.04
CA ALA A 36 -18.39 8.91 12.16
C ALA A 36 -18.87 9.78 13.33
N TRP A 37 -19.41 10.97 13.06
CA TRP A 37 -19.85 11.91 14.09
C TRP A 37 -21.04 11.42 14.93
N ARG A 38 -21.74 10.35 14.52
CA ARG A 38 -22.75 9.67 15.36
C ARG A 38 -22.15 9.01 16.60
N TRP A 39 -20.85 8.77 16.60
CA TRP A 39 -20.12 8.09 17.67
C TRP A 39 -19.28 9.06 18.51
N SER A 40 -19.57 10.36 18.45
CA SER A 40 -18.83 11.35 19.23
C SER A 40 -19.15 11.26 20.72
N THR A 41 -18.13 11.46 21.55
CA THR A 41 -18.33 11.69 22.98
C THR A 41 -19.11 13.00 23.24
N PRO A 42 -19.73 13.18 24.42
CA PRO A 42 -20.50 14.39 24.73
C PRO A 42 -19.73 15.71 24.54
N GLY A 43 -18.44 15.72 24.90
CA GLY A 43 -17.53 16.86 24.71
C GLY A 43 -16.86 16.89 23.34
N ARG A 44 -17.22 15.97 22.43
CA ARG A 44 -16.77 15.85 21.04
C ARG A 44 -15.26 15.64 20.87
N ALA A 45 -14.56 15.25 21.93
CA ALA A 45 -13.11 15.09 21.91
C ALA A 45 -12.66 13.76 21.28
N LEU A 46 -13.50 12.73 21.33
CA LEU A 46 -13.20 11.40 20.78
C LEU A 46 -14.37 10.91 19.91
N LEU A 47 -14.08 10.09 18.90
CA LEU A 47 -15.08 9.37 18.11
C LEU A 47 -14.93 7.86 18.34
N ASP A 48 -15.77 7.28 19.17
CA ASP A 48 -15.69 5.87 19.60
C ASP A 48 -16.41 4.96 18.61
N LEU A 49 -15.82 4.81 17.41
CA LEU A 49 -16.39 4.00 16.33
C LEU A 49 -16.52 2.52 16.74
N PRO A 50 -17.55 1.79 16.23
CA PRO A 50 -17.80 0.41 16.61
C PRO A 50 -16.74 -0.54 16.03
N GLY A 51 -16.28 -1.49 16.84
CA GLY A 51 -15.34 -2.53 16.41
C GLY A 51 -14.43 -3.02 17.52
N ARG A 52 -13.50 -3.91 17.16
CA ARG A 52 -12.46 -4.38 18.09
C ARG A 52 -11.46 -3.24 18.38
N PRO A 53 -11.00 -3.06 19.62
CA PRO A 53 -9.96 -2.08 19.92
C PRO A 53 -8.60 -2.48 19.33
N SER A 54 -7.76 -1.50 19.05
CA SER A 54 -6.34 -1.73 18.75
C SER A 54 -5.55 -2.08 20.01
N ARG A 55 -4.28 -2.48 19.85
CA ARG A 55 -3.35 -2.64 20.98
C ARG A 55 -3.14 -1.35 21.79
N SER A 56 -3.45 -0.18 21.23
CA SER A 56 -3.29 1.14 21.87
C SER A 56 -4.48 1.47 22.78
N GLY A 57 -5.56 0.69 22.71
CA GLY A 57 -6.73 0.80 23.57
C GLY A 57 -7.77 1.82 23.10
N VAL A 58 -9.00 1.64 23.61
CA VAL A 58 -10.21 2.36 23.16
C VAL A 58 -10.05 3.88 23.15
N ARG A 59 -9.38 4.46 24.15
CA ARG A 59 -9.19 5.91 24.20
C ARG A 59 -8.28 6.43 23.07
N SER A 60 -7.19 5.71 22.77
CA SER A 60 -6.33 6.06 21.63
C SER A 60 -7.10 5.90 20.33
N ASP A 61 -7.94 4.87 20.23
CA ASP A 61 -8.79 4.63 19.05
C ASP A 61 -9.85 5.73 18.87
N GLY A 62 -10.38 6.29 19.97
CA GLY A 62 -11.30 7.43 19.94
C GLY A 62 -10.64 8.72 19.45
N LEU A 63 -9.39 8.99 19.89
CA LEU A 63 -8.58 10.10 19.37
C LEU A 63 -8.26 9.86 17.88
N GLU A 64 -7.99 8.62 17.51
CA GLU A 64 -7.79 8.20 16.13
C GLU A 64 -9.00 8.53 15.25
N GLY A 65 -10.22 8.26 15.75
CA GLY A 65 -11.47 8.66 15.10
C GLY A 65 -11.57 10.17 14.90
N PHE A 66 -11.33 10.95 15.95
CA PHE A 66 -11.32 12.42 15.87
C PHE A 66 -10.30 12.92 14.84
N ALA A 67 -9.05 12.50 14.96
CA ALA A 67 -7.94 13.05 14.18
C ALA A 67 -8.03 12.67 12.68
N ARG A 68 -8.39 11.43 12.35
CA ARG A 68 -8.43 10.96 10.96
C ARG A 68 -9.66 11.45 10.21
N THR A 69 -10.79 11.64 10.89
CA THR A 69 -11.95 12.31 10.30
C THR A 69 -11.70 13.80 10.12
N PHE A 70 -10.95 14.43 11.03
CA PHE A 70 -10.59 15.84 10.89
C PHE A 70 -9.79 16.13 9.62
N LEU A 71 -8.97 15.18 9.14
CA LEU A 71 -8.34 15.29 7.82
C LEU A 71 -9.36 15.43 6.69
N ALA A 72 -10.39 14.57 6.66
CA ALA A 72 -11.42 14.65 5.62
C ALA A 72 -12.16 15.99 5.66
N ALA A 73 -12.55 16.44 6.86
CA ALA A 73 -13.17 17.75 7.04
C ALA A 73 -12.23 18.90 6.63
N GLY A 74 -10.95 18.82 7.00
CA GLY A 74 -9.95 19.82 6.67
C GLY A 74 -9.76 19.97 5.16
N PHE A 75 -9.59 18.87 4.42
CA PHE A 75 -9.51 18.92 2.97
C PHE A 75 -10.81 19.41 2.32
N ARG A 76 -11.96 18.95 2.82
CA ARG A 76 -13.30 19.30 2.31
C ARG A 76 -13.62 20.79 2.46
N VAL A 77 -13.29 21.39 3.59
CA VAL A 77 -13.57 22.80 3.89
C VAL A 77 -12.53 23.71 3.24
N ALA A 78 -11.24 23.37 3.31
CA ALA A 78 -10.19 24.14 2.65
C ALA A 78 -10.35 24.16 1.13
N GLY A 79 -10.70 23.02 0.53
CA GLY A 79 -11.01 22.90 -0.89
C GLY A 79 -12.27 23.64 -1.35
N ALA A 80 -13.08 24.11 -0.41
CA ALA A 80 -14.27 24.93 -0.65
C ALA A 80 -14.09 26.37 -0.14
N ASP A 81 -12.84 26.80 0.04
CA ASP A 81 -12.47 28.15 0.51
C ASP A 81 -13.19 28.56 1.82
N GLY A 82 -13.30 27.60 2.74
CA GLY A 82 -13.91 27.83 4.05
C GLY A 82 -15.42 27.62 4.11
N ALA A 83 -16.07 27.30 2.99
CA ALA A 83 -17.48 26.95 3.01
C ALA A 83 -17.69 25.63 3.79
N ASP A 84 -18.32 25.74 4.96
CA ASP A 84 -18.62 24.64 5.87
C ASP A 84 -20.13 24.51 6.10
N PRO A 85 -20.89 24.00 5.11
CA PRO A 85 -22.36 23.96 5.17
C PRO A 85 -22.91 23.05 6.27
N HIS A 86 -22.09 22.15 6.81
CA HIS A 86 -22.48 21.18 7.84
C HIS A 86 -21.98 21.55 9.24
N GLY A 87 -21.23 22.65 9.37
CA GLY A 87 -20.66 23.13 10.64
C GLY A 87 -19.68 22.13 11.26
N TRP A 88 -18.83 21.50 10.44
CA TRP A 88 -17.81 20.58 10.90
C TRP A 88 -16.78 21.27 11.81
N LEU A 89 -16.32 22.47 11.44
CA LEU A 89 -15.23 23.16 12.16
C LEU A 89 -15.62 23.48 13.60
N ASP A 90 -16.87 23.87 13.87
CA ASP A 90 -17.36 24.12 15.23
C ASP A 90 -17.30 22.85 16.09
N ARG A 91 -17.63 21.68 15.53
CA ARG A 91 -17.53 20.40 16.25
C ARG A 91 -16.08 20.05 16.58
N TYR A 92 -15.16 20.27 15.65
CA TYR A 92 -13.74 20.06 15.90
C TYR A 92 -13.17 21.08 16.90
N ALA A 93 -13.65 22.33 16.90
CA ALA A 93 -13.28 23.34 17.90
C ALA A 93 -13.67 22.91 19.32
N GLU A 94 -14.90 22.43 19.52
CA GLU A 94 -15.37 21.90 20.80
C GLU A 94 -14.53 20.70 21.26
N GLY A 95 -14.23 19.78 20.34
CA GLY A 95 -13.41 18.60 20.62
C GLY A 95 -11.96 18.94 20.99
N LEU A 96 -11.33 19.89 20.28
CA LEU A 96 -10.01 20.43 20.62
C LEU A 96 -10.01 21.02 22.03
N ALA A 97 -11.00 21.85 22.36
CA ALA A 97 -11.11 22.50 23.67
C ALA A 97 -11.30 21.49 24.81
N SER A 98 -12.08 20.44 24.57
CA SER A 98 -12.38 19.38 25.54
C SER A 98 -11.23 18.39 25.72
N GLY A 99 -10.69 17.88 24.62
CA GLY A 99 -9.63 16.86 24.63
C GLY A 99 -8.32 17.36 25.25
N THR A 100 -7.98 18.62 25.00
CA THR A 100 -6.75 19.25 25.51
C THR A 100 -6.89 19.87 26.89
N ARG A 101 -8.07 19.79 27.54
CA ARG A 101 -8.31 20.42 28.84
C ARG A 101 -7.48 19.79 29.97
N THR A 102 -7.44 18.45 30.01
CA THR A 102 -6.69 17.69 31.02
C THR A 102 -6.04 16.43 30.43
N PRO A 103 -5.12 16.55 29.45
CA PRO A 103 -4.54 15.39 28.77
C PRO A 103 -3.97 14.33 29.74
N GLY A 104 -4.18 13.06 29.43
CA GLY A 104 -3.74 11.93 30.24
C GLY A 104 -4.66 11.58 31.43
N ARG A 105 -5.54 12.48 31.87
CA ARG A 105 -6.48 12.19 32.96
C ARG A 105 -7.47 11.11 32.56
N ALA A 106 -7.70 10.09 33.38
CA ALA A 106 -8.66 9.02 33.08
C ALA A 106 -10.12 9.48 33.20
N ASP A 107 -10.69 9.96 32.08
CA ASP A 107 -12.09 10.39 31.92
C ASP A 107 -12.57 10.15 30.47
N THR A 108 -13.76 10.62 30.10
CA THR A 108 -14.37 10.32 28.79
C THR A 108 -13.94 11.27 27.66
N GLU A 109 -13.20 12.32 27.94
CA GLU A 109 -12.91 13.37 26.94
C GLU A 109 -11.41 13.62 26.75
N SER A 110 -10.61 13.52 27.81
CA SER A 110 -9.21 13.94 27.77
C SER A 110 -8.41 13.10 26.78
N TRP A 111 -7.63 13.78 25.96
CA TRP A 111 -6.74 13.10 25.02
C TRP A 111 -5.61 12.39 25.75
N PRO A 112 -5.15 11.24 25.24
CA PRO A 112 -3.93 10.61 25.74
C PRO A 112 -2.72 11.53 25.53
N LEU A 113 -1.72 11.41 26.42
CA LEU A 113 -0.42 12.07 26.23
C LEU A 113 0.29 11.47 25.01
N ILE A 114 1.03 12.32 24.29
CA ILE A 114 2.00 11.86 23.28
C ILE A 114 3.29 11.50 24.00
N LEU A 115 3.70 10.23 23.92
CA LEU A 115 4.93 9.70 24.52
C LEU A 115 5.76 8.96 23.46
N ASP A 116 6.89 8.38 23.89
CA ASP A 116 7.77 7.57 23.03
C ASP A 116 7.02 6.41 22.37
N HIS A 117 7.47 6.03 21.17
CA HIS A 117 6.78 5.07 20.32
C HIS A 117 6.54 3.69 20.95
N ASP A 118 7.39 3.29 21.89
CA ASP A 118 7.38 2.01 22.61
C ASP A 118 6.65 2.06 23.96
N VAL A 119 6.19 3.25 24.39
CA VAL A 119 5.44 3.43 25.64
C VAL A 119 3.95 3.70 25.34
N GLN A 120 3.66 4.84 24.71
CA GLN A 120 2.31 5.25 24.31
C GLN A 120 2.41 6.12 23.06
N GLY A 121 2.98 5.52 22.02
CA GLY A 121 3.35 6.21 20.79
C GLY A 121 2.22 6.60 19.86
N GLN A 122 1.09 5.87 19.91
CA GLN A 122 0.02 6.03 18.93
C GLN A 122 -0.45 7.48 18.79
N PRO A 123 -0.74 8.24 19.88
CA PRO A 123 -1.15 9.65 19.79
C PRO A 123 -0.20 10.56 18.99
N MET A 124 1.08 10.22 18.85
CA MET A 124 2.02 10.92 17.96
C MET A 124 1.56 10.86 16.50
N VAL A 125 1.07 9.71 16.06
CA VAL A 125 0.52 9.46 14.72
C VAL A 125 -0.69 10.37 14.49
N GLU A 126 -1.63 10.39 15.43
CA GLU A 126 -2.83 11.22 15.35
C GLU A 126 -2.53 12.72 15.44
N SER A 127 -1.49 13.12 16.17
CA SER A 127 -1.09 14.53 16.28
C SER A 127 -0.76 15.17 14.92
N ALA A 128 -0.18 14.40 13.99
CA ALA A 128 0.07 14.87 12.63
C ALA A 128 -1.22 15.13 11.85
N SER A 129 -2.25 14.30 12.08
CA SER A 129 -3.56 14.47 11.44
C SER A 129 -4.29 15.69 12.00
N VAL A 130 -4.22 15.91 13.33
CA VAL A 130 -4.74 17.12 13.98
C VAL A 130 -4.01 18.37 13.48
N ALA A 131 -2.68 18.35 13.46
CA ALA A 131 -1.87 19.47 12.99
C ALA A 131 -2.13 19.81 11.52
N LEU A 132 -2.24 18.81 10.64
CA LEU A 132 -2.55 19.05 9.23
C LEU A 132 -3.98 19.59 9.06
N GLY A 133 -4.97 19.03 9.75
CA GLY A 133 -6.34 19.55 9.76
C GLY A 133 -6.40 21.01 10.22
N LEU A 134 -5.70 21.35 11.32
CA LEU A 134 -5.58 22.72 11.81
C LEU A 134 -4.87 23.64 10.82
N ARG A 135 -3.80 23.18 10.16
CA ARG A 135 -3.08 23.98 9.16
C ARG A 135 -3.96 24.31 7.95
N LEU A 136 -4.63 23.30 7.41
CA LEU A 136 -5.55 23.46 6.26
C LEU A 136 -6.69 24.41 6.59
N THR A 137 -7.17 24.41 7.83
CA THR A 137 -8.33 25.19 8.26
C THR A 137 -7.95 26.42 9.09
N ALA A 138 -6.66 26.77 9.17
CA ALA A 138 -6.17 27.80 10.07
C ALA A 138 -6.89 29.16 9.93
N PRO A 139 -7.24 29.62 8.71
CA PRO A 139 -7.99 30.86 8.53
C PRO A 139 -9.38 30.86 9.18
N TRP A 140 -10.07 29.71 9.24
CA TRP A 140 -11.47 29.60 9.65
C TRP A 140 -11.66 28.94 11.03
N LEU A 141 -10.71 28.12 11.47
CA LEU A 141 -10.75 27.43 12.76
C LEU A 141 -9.73 27.99 13.74
N TRP A 142 -8.43 27.77 13.50
CA TRP A 142 -7.37 28.09 14.47
C TRP A 142 -7.42 29.54 14.94
N LYS A 143 -7.53 30.51 14.02
CA LYS A 143 -7.58 31.94 14.33
C LYS A 143 -8.80 32.37 15.16
N HIS A 144 -9.84 31.54 15.19
CA HIS A 144 -11.10 31.80 15.88
C HIS A 144 -11.23 31.02 17.20
N LEU A 145 -10.29 30.13 17.53
CA LEU A 145 -10.23 29.48 18.84
C LEU A 145 -9.82 30.49 19.93
N ASP A 146 -10.37 30.29 21.14
CA ASP A 146 -9.90 31.01 22.32
C ASP A 146 -8.39 30.82 22.50
N SER A 147 -7.67 31.88 22.89
CA SER A 147 -6.21 31.81 23.08
C SER A 147 -5.78 30.72 24.06
N GLY A 148 -6.55 30.53 25.14
CA GLY A 148 -6.30 29.45 26.10
C GLY A 148 -6.52 28.04 25.52
N VAL A 149 -7.38 27.87 24.51
CA VAL A 149 -7.50 26.60 23.77
C VAL A 149 -6.30 26.43 22.85
N GLN A 150 -5.90 27.48 22.11
CA GLN A 150 -4.71 27.45 21.27
C GLN A 150 -3.46 27.02 22.05
N ASP A 151 -3.25 27.60 23.24
CA ASP A 151 -2.08 27.28 24.09
C ASP A 151 -2.08 25.82 24.55
N ARG A 152 -3.25 25.26 24.90
CA ARG A 152 -3.35 23.84 25.30
C ARG A 152 -3.18 22.88 24.12
N VAL A 153 -3.70 23.24 22.95
CA VAL A 153 -3.51 22.46 21.72
C VAL A 153 -2.04 22.45 21.32
N GLU A 154 -1.36 23.60 21.36
CA GLU A 154 0.08 23.68 21.13
C GLU A 154 0.84 22.78 22.11
N GLU A 155 0.59 22.92 23.42
CA GLU A 155 1.31 22.12 24.42
C GLU A 155 1.11 20.61 24.22
N TRP A 156 -0.10 20.17 23.88
CA TRP A 156 -0.35 18.77 23.55
C TRP A 156 0.43 18.33 22.31
N LEU A 157 0.40 19.13 21.23
CA LEU A 157 1.12 18.85 19.98
C LEU A 157 2.64 18.81 20.17
N ARG A 158 3.20 19.67 21.01
CA ARG A 158 4.64 19.68 21.33
C ARG A 158 5.12 18.38 21.97
N GLY A 159 4.22 17.57 22.53
CA GLY A 159 4.53 16.19 22.92
C GLY A 159 5.16 15.38 21.78
N ALA A 160 4.76 15.59 20.53
CA ALA A 160 5.37 14.91 19.37
C ALA A 160 6.82 15.35 19.11
N LEU A 161 7.16 16.61 19.39
CA LEU A 161 8.51 17.15 19.19
C LEU A 161 9.50 16.68 20.27
N ARG A 162 8.98 16.36 21.46
CA ARG A 162 9.76 16.05 22.67
C ARG A 162 9.94 14.55 22.94
N HIS A 163 9.33 13.68 22.15
CA HIS A 163 9.38 12.23 22.31
C HIS A 163 9.88 11.53 21.04
N VAL A 164 10.33 10.28 21.21
CA VAL A 164 11.05 9.52 20.19
C VAL A 164 10.06 8.79 19.25
N PRO A 165 10.03 9.15 17.95
CA PRO A 165 9.26 8.43 16.95
C PRO A 165 9.88 7.07 16.63
N ALA A 166 9.08 6.14 16.08
CA ALA A 166 9.62 4.92 15.49
C ALA A 166 10.60 5.26 14.34
N PRO A 167 11.66 4.46 14.10
CA PRO A 167 12.69 4.74 13.09
C PRO A 167 12.22 4.45 11.65
N ASN A 168 11.19 5.16 11.20
CA ASN A 168 10.53 5.06 9.90
C ASN A 168 9.72 6.35 9.63
N ASN A 169 8.71 6.31 8.76
CA ASN A 169 7.81 7.43 8.44
C ASN A 169 7.25 8.19 9.65
N TRP A 170 7.29 7.64 10.86
CA TRP A 170 6.89 8.34 12.08
C TRP A 170 7.64 9.65 12.33
N TYR A 171 8.86 9.82 11.80
CA TYR A 171 9.56 11.11 11.85
C TYR A 171 8.86 12.23 11.05
N LEU A 172 7.96 11.89 10.11
CA LEU A 172 7.15 12.87 9.41
C LEU A 172 5.98 13.40 10.26
N PHE A 173 5.66 12.75 11.39
CA PHE A 173 4.62 13.23 12.29
C PHE A 173 5.03 14.49 13.07
N PRO A 174 6.16 14.52 13.82
CA PRO A 174 6.64 15.75 14.42
C PRO A 174 7.03 16.80 13.38
N TYR A 175 7.50 16.41 12.18
CA TYR A 175 7.69 17.33 11.05
C TYR A 175 6.40 18.06 10.68
N THR A 176 5.28 17.32 10.57
CA THR A 176 3.96 17.90 10.23
C THR A 176 3.45 18.82 11.35
N VAL A 177 3.63 18.42 12.61
CA VAL A 177 3.32 19.24 13.78
C VAL A 177 4.12 20.54 13.78
N ALA A 178 5.44 20.44 13.59
CA ALA A 178 6.33 21.59 13.49
C ALA A 178 5.91 22.55 12.37
N GLY A 179 5.60 22.01 11.18
CA GLY A 179 5.15 22.83 10.05
C GLY A 179 3.83 23.56 10.29
N PHE A 180 2.89 22.96 11.03
CA PHE A 180 1.70 23.67 11.50
C PHE A 180 2.06 24.80 12.48
N LEU A 181 2.81 24.52 13.53
CA LEU A 181 3.16 25.51 14.56
C LEU A 181 3.91 26.70 13.96
N GLU A 182 4.85 26.46 13.05
CA GLU A 182 5.55 27.51 12.29
C GLU A 182 4.58 28.36 11.45
N SER A 183 3.65 27.71 10.74
CA SER A 183 2.70 28.42 9.87
C SER A 183 1.75 29.37 10.61
N VAL A 184 1.54 29.16 11.91
CA VAL A 184 0.69 30.01 12.77
C VAL A 184 1.50 30.92 13.70
N GLY A 185 2.80 31.07 13.46
CA GLY A 185 3.67 31.98 14.22
C GLY A 185 4.09 31.46 15.59
N ARG A 186 3.96 30.15 15.85
CA ARG A 186 4.38 29.46 17.08
C ARG A 186 5.58 28.54 16.86
N GLY A 187 6.38 28.83 15.82
CA GLY A 187 7.63 28.12 15.51
C GLY A 187 8.81 28.58 16.37
N ASP A 188 9.76 27.67 16.61
CA ASP A 188 10.96 27.91 17.42
C ASP A 188 12.11 26.95 17.06
N ALA A 189 13.11 26.83 17.94
CA ALA A 189 14.22 25.92 17.74
C ALA A 189 13.83 24.42 17.79
N GLU A 190 12.80 24.04 18.56
CA GLU A 190 12.30 22.66 18.61
C GLU A 190 11.65 22.29 17.28
N THR A 191 10.81 23.18 16.74
CA THR A 191 10.15 22.94 15.43
C THR A 191 11.18 22.82 14.31
N ALA A 192 12.16 23.73 14.26
CA ALA A 192 13.22 23.70 13.27
C ALA A 192 14.07 22.41 13.35
N ALA A 193 14.40 21.95 14.56
CA ALA A 193 15.17 20.72 14.77
C ALA A 193 14.40 19.47 14.32
N ALA A 194 13.11 19.37 14.67
CA ALA A 194 12.25 18.27 14.24
C ALA A 194 12.14 18.19 12.71
N ARG A 195 11.98 19.35 12.05
CA ARG A 195 11.90 19.41 10.59
C ARG A 195 13.21 19.00 9.93
N HIS A 196 14.33 19.56 10.39
CA HIS A 196 15.65 19.22 9.88
C HIS A 196 15.91 17.72 9.99
N ARG A 197 15.64 17.13 11.15
CA ARG A 197 15.87 15.71 11.42
C ARG A 197 15.06 14.80 10.49
N ALA A 198 13.78 15.12 10.28
CA ALA A 198 12.92 14.34 9.40
C ALA A 198 13.41 14.38 7.94
N LEU A 199 13.77 15.56 7.45
CA LEU A 199 14.29 15.72 6.08
C LEU A 199 15.64 15.03 5.90
N GLU A 200 16.55 15.10 6.88
CA GLU A 200 17.82 14.37 6.86
C GLU A 200 17.60 12.84 6.75
N LEU A 201 16.66 12.30 7.52
CA LEU A 201 16.32 10.88 7.45
C LEU A 201 15.71 10.49 6.11
N MET A 202 14.83 11.33 5.57
CA MET A 202 14.25 11.14 4.24
C MET A 202 15.33 11.02 3.16
N GLU A 203 16.43 11.76 3.26
CA GLU A 203 17.56 11.63 2.33
C GLU A 203 18.29 10.29 2.48
N GLY A 204 18.45 9.77 3.70
CA GLY A 204 19.03 8.43 3.92
C GLY A 204 18.13 7.27 3.47
N TRP A 205 16.83 7.50 3.46
CA TRP A 205 15.81 6.54 3.03
C TRP A 205 15.53 6.56 1.52
N TYR A 206 15.87 7.64 0.83
CA TYR A 206 15.71 7.74 -0.61
C TYR A 206 16.60 6.72 -1.33
N ARG A 207 16.01 5.95 -2.25
CA ARG A 207 16.69 4.91 -3.03
C ARG A 207 16.81 5.27 -4.51
N GLY A 208 16.18 6.34 -4.97
CA GLY A 208 16.14 6.71 -6.39
C GLY A 208 14.79 6.42 -7.03
N GLY A 209 14.56 6.97 -8.23
CA GLY A 209 13.32 6.78 -8.98
C GLY A 209 12.04 7.17 -8.23
N GLY A 210 12.13 8.11 -7.27
CA GLY A 210 11.00 8.49 -6.43
C GLY A 210 10.68 7.51 -5.29
N TRP A 211 11.46 6.45 -5.07
CA TRP A 211 11.21 5.46 -4.02
C TRP A 211 12.00 5.73 -2.75
N TYR A 212 11.32 5.57 -1.62
CA TYR A 212 11.87 5.65 -0.27
C TYR A 212 11.68 4.29 0.42
N ALA A 213 12.74 3.80 1.06
CA ALA A 213 12.61 2.72 2.03
C ALA A 213 11.99 3.30 3.31
N ASP A 214 10.94 2.68 3.82
CA ASP A 214 10.29 3.19 5.04
C ASP A 214 11.09 2.79 6.29
N GLY A 215 12.11 3.60 6.62
CA GLY A 215 13.12 3.29 7.62
C GLY A 215 14.36 2.62 7.00
N ASP A 216 15.23 2.09 7.87
CA ASP A 216 16.53 1.52 7.44
C ASP A 216 16.41 0.14 6.77
N GLY A 217 15.21 -0.43 6.73
CA GLY A 217 14.92 -1.69 6.06
C GLY A 217 14.73 -1.52 4.55
N ARG A 218 13.90 -2.40 3.98
CA ARG A 218 13.51 -2.37 2.57
C ARG A 218 11.99 -2.42 2.41
N ALA A 219 11.26 -1.74 3.30
CA ALA A 219 9.81 -1.68 3.18
C ALA A 219 9.43 -0.66 2.10
N PHE A 220 9.01 -1.16 0.94
CA PHE A 220 8.38 -0.38 -0.13
C PHE A 220 6.94 -0.84 -0.26
N ASP A 221 6.01 0.04 0.09
CA ASP A 221 4.57 -0.16 0.00
C ASP A 221 3.87 1.21 -0.15
N HIS A 222 2.55 1.24 -0.02
CA HIS A 222 1.71 2.44 -0.17
C HIS A 222 2.06 3.60 0.79
N TYR A 223 2.86 3.38 1.84
CA TYR A 223 3.44 4.47 2.65
C TYR A 223 4.35 5.39 1.85
N ASN A 224 4.91 4.94 0.73
CA ASN A 224 5.59 5.84 -0.21
C ASN A 224 4.64 6.98 -0.61
N GLY A 225 3.44 6.65 -1.09
CA GLY A 225 2.49 7.64 -1.58
C GLY A 225 1.84 8.46 -0.46
N TRP A 226 1.19 7.81 0.51
CA TRP A 226 0.35 8.51 1.48
C TRP A 226 1.09 9.07 2.71
N ALA A 227 2.40 8.88 2.81
CA ALA A 227 3.20 9.44 3.90
C ALA A 227 4.50 10.07 3.40
N LEU A 228 5.40 9.27 2.81
CA LEU A 228 6.77 9.70 2.48
C LEU A 228 6.77 10.77 1.39
N HIS A 229 5.85 10.72 0.42
CA HIS A 229 5.59 11.81 -0.52
C HIS A 229 4.60 12.83 0.02
N LEU A 230 3.49 12.36 0.60
CA LEU A 230 2.38 13.24 1.01
C LEU A 230 2.83 14.39 1.91
N TYR A 231 3.50 14.09 3.03
CA TYR A 231 3.81 15.11 4.02
C TYR A 231 4.78 16.20 3.51
N PRO A 232 5.97 15.88 2.96
CA PRO A 232 6.90 16.92 2.54
C PRO A 232 6.42 17.72 1.33
N VAL A 233 5.74 17.08 0.37
CA VAL A 233 5.24 17.78 -0.83
C VAL A 233 4.05 18.67 -0.48
N LEU A 234 3.12 18.19 0.34
CA LEU A 234 1.99 19.01 0.79
C LEU A 234 2.44 20.16 1.70
N ASP A 235 3.40 19.93 2.60
CA ASP A 235 3.99 20.98 3.43
C ASP A 235 4.62 22.10 2.58
N ALA A 236 5.43 21.74 1.58
CA ALA A 236 6.05 22.68 0.65
C ALA A 236 5.01 23.45 -0.17
N HIS A 237 3.98 22.76 -0.68
CA HIS A 237 2.87 23.38 -1.42
C HIS A 237 2.10 24.40 -0.55
N LEU A 238 1.69 24.01 0.66
CA LEU A 238 0.97 24.90 1.57
C LEU A 238 1.84 26.06 2.08
N GLY A 239 3.16 25.87 2.14
CA GLY A 239 4.13 26.91 2.52
C GLY A 239 4.54 27.85 1.39
N GLY A 240 4.23 27.51 0.14
CA GLY A 240 4.76 28.22 -1.03
C GLY A 240 6.28 28.07 -1.21
N ASP A 241 6.86 26.98 -0.69
CA ASP A 241 8.30 26.71 -0.76
C ASP A 241 8.66 26.07 -2.10
N THR A 242 9.10 26.91 -3.05
CA THR A 242 9.43 26.50 -4.41
C THR A 242 10.67 25.61 -4.48
N ASP A 243 11.64 25.79 -3.57
CA ASP A 243 12.88 25.01 -3.57
C ASP A 243 12.62 23.60 -3.06
N ALA A 244 11.81 23.47 -2.00
CA ALA A 244 11.36 22.18 -1.51
C ALA A 244 10.48 21.45 -2.53
N LEU A 245 9.59 22.15 -3.24
CA LEU A 245 8.78 21.57 -4.32
C LEU A 245 9.66 21.09 -5.48
N ALA A 246 10.65 21.86 -5.91
CA ALA A 246 11.58 21.44 -6.96
C ALA A 246 12.37 20.17 -6.59
N ARG A 247 12.57 19.91 -5.29
CA ARG A 247 13.24 18.68 -4.82
C ARG A 247 12.27 17.52 -4.63
N TYR A 248 11.26 17.70 -3.78
CA TYR A 248 10.37 16.61 -3.36
C TYR A 248 9.23 16.39 -4.35
N GLY A 249 8.77 17.43 -5.04
CA GLY A 249 7.82 17.33 -6.15
C GLY A 249 8.40 16.53 -7.31
N GLU A 250 9.65 16.79 -7.73
CA GLU A 250 10.30 15.98 -8.78
C GLU A 250 10.46 14.49 -8.39
N ARG A 251 10.68 14.20 -7.10
CA ARG A 251 10.66 12.82 -6.60
C ARG A 251 9.27 12.20 -6.65
N LEU A 252 8.21 12.96 -6.35
CA LEU A 252 6.83 12.52 -6.53
C LEU A 252 6.52 12.25 -8.00
N HIS A 253 6.94 13.13 -8.91
CA HIS A 253 6.80 12.92 -10.36
C HIS A 253 7.44 11.58 -10.78
N ALA A 254 8.70 11.36 -10.41
CA ALA A 254 9.41 10.11 -10.71
C ALA A 254 8.73 8.87 -10.09
N HIS A 255 8.19 8.99 -8.88
CA HIS A 255 7.45 7.92 -8.23
C HIS A 255 6.18 7.54 -9.01
N LEU A 256 5.43 8.54 -9.47
CA LEU A 256 4.17 8.35 -10.18
C LEU A 256 4.33 7.73 -11.57
N ASP A 257 5.52 7.80 -12.19
CA ASP A 257 5.82 7.12 -13.46
C ASP A 257 5.66 5.58 -13.33
N GLY A 258 6.15 5.01 -12.23
CA GLY A 258 5.95 3.59 -11.92
C GLY A 258 4.66 3.31 -11.15
N PHE A 259 4.34 4.15 -10.15
CA PHE A 259 3.20 3.92 -9.25
C PHE A 259 1.84 4.06 -9.96
N GLY A 260 1.73 4.91 -10.98
CA GLY A 260 0.51 5.05 -11.78
C GLY A 260 0.04 3.76 -12.47
N LEU A 261 0.97 2.82 -12.73
CA LEU A 261 0.67 1.49 -13.28
C LEU A 261 0.18 0.49 -12.22
N MET A 262 0.18 0.82 -10.93
CA MET A 262 -0.22 -0.09 -9.85
C MET A 262 -1.73 -0.12 -9.56
N PHE A 263 -2.55 0.31 -10.53
CA PHE A 263 -4.00 0.34 -10.44
C PHE A 263 -4.62 -0.51 -11.56
N GLY A 264 -5.58 -1.36 -11.22
CA GLY A 264 -6.34 -2.16 -12.16
C GLY A 264 -7.37 -1.32 -12.93
N SER A 265 -7.84 -1.86 -14.06
CA SER A 265 -8.88 -1.20 -14.88
C SER A 265 -10.21 -1.01 -14.15
N ASP A 266 -10.47 -1.79 -13.10
CA ASP A 266 -11.66 -1.64 -12.26
C ASP A 266 -11.49 -0.60 -11.13
N GLY A 267 -10.32 0.06 -11.06
CA GLY A 267 -9.97 1.04 -10.04
C GLY A 267 -9.27 0.46 -8.81
N ALA A 268 -9.08 -0.87 -8.74
CA ALA A 268 -8.40 -1.51 -7.62
C ALA A 268 -6.94 -1.05 -7.50
N PRO A 269 -6.50 -0.48 -6.36
CA PRO A 269 -5.07 -0.37 -6.08
C PRO A 269 -4.48 -1.75 -5.80
N LEU A 270 -3.19 -1.91 -6.05
CA LEU A 270 -2.47 -3.16 -5.77
C LEU A 270 -2.59 -3.58 -4.29
N HIS A 271 -2.95 -4.84 -4.02
CA HIS A 271 -3.05 -5.39 -2.67
C HIS A 271 -1.68 -5.88 -2.16
N PHE A 272 -0.79 -4.94 -1.84
CA PHE A 272 0.60 -5.21 -1.47
C PHE A 272 1.07 -4.35 -0.29
N GLY A 273 1.80 -4.97 0.64
CA GLY A 273 2.30 -4.32 1.85
C GLY A 273 1.26 -4.16 2.96
N ARG A 274 1.63 -3.39 3.98
CA ARG A 274 0.84 -3.22 5.21
C ARG A 274 -0.28 -2.18 5.08
N SER A 275 -1.18 -2.20 6.07
CA SER A 275 -2.21 -1.17 6.28
C SER A 275 -3.20 -1.01 5.13
N LEU A 276 -3.46 -2.08 4.39
CA LEU A 276 -4.37 -2.08 3.25
C LEU A 276 -5.81 -1.70 3.62
N THR A 277 -6.17 -1.74 4.91
CA THR A 277 -7.45 -1.19 5.42
C THR A 277 -7.68 0.29 5.14
N TYR A 278 -6.63 1.01 4.73
CA TYR A 278 -6.69 2.42 4.31
C TYR A 278 -7.20 2.62 2.88
N ARG A 279 -7.30 1.53 2.09
CA ARG A 279 -8.04 1.48 0.83
C ARG A 279 -7.66 2.59 -0.16
N PHE A 280 -8.58 3.52 -0.41
CA PHE A 280 -8.44 4.60 -1.37
C PHE A 280 -7.40 5.65 -0.97
N ALA A 281 -6.84 5.59 0.26
CA ALA A 281 -5.61 6.31 0.60
C ALA A 281 -4.48 6.05 -0.41
N ALA A 282 -4.46 4.86 -1.05
CA ALA A 282 -3.46 4.52 -2.07
C ALA A 282 -3.42 5.53 -3.22
N SER A 283 -4.53 6.24 -3.49
CA SER A 283 -4.61 7.27 -4.53
C SER A 283 -4.11 8.65 -4.10
N ALA A 284 -3.71 8.85 -2.84
CA ALA A 284 -3.36 10.17 -2.30
C ALA A 284 -2.18 10.82 -3.04
N ALA A 285 -1.15 10.06 -3.42
CA ALA A 285 -0.02 10.58 -4.19
C ALA A 285 -0.41 11.02 -5.60
N VAL A 286 -1.34 10.31 -6.25
CA VAL A 286 -1.87 10.70 -7.57
C VAL A 286 -2.62 12.02 -7.46
N GLY A 287 -3.50 12.17 -6.45
CA GLY A 287 -4.21 13.42 -6.19
C GLY A 287 -3.27 14.57 -5.87
N LEU A 288 -2.24 14.34 -5.05
CA LEU A 288 -1.24 15.35 -4.72
C LEU A 288 -0.37 15.76 -5.91
N GLY A 289 0.02 14.82 -6.76
CA GLY A 289 0.75 15.09 -7.99
C GLY A 289 -0.07 15.97 -8.94
N ALA A 290 -1.36 15.67 -9.11
CA ALA A 290 -2.26 16.48 -9.93
C ALA A 290 -2.48 17.89 -9.35
N LEU A 291 -2.64 18.01 -8.03
CA LEU A 291 -2.80 19.29 -7.34
C LEU A 291 -1.56 20.19 -7.49
N THR A 292 -0.37 19.61 -7.35
CA THR A 292 0.89 20.37 -7.31
C THR A 292 1.54 20.53 -8.68
N GLY A 293 1.04 19.84 -9.72
CA GLY A 293 1.63 19.80 -11.06
C GLY A 293 2.82 18.84 -11.20
N HIS A 294 3.19 18.10 -10.15
CA HIS A 294 4.32 17.18 -10.16
C HIS A 294 3.88 15.74 -10.44
N THR A 295 3.43 15.50 -11.67
CA THR A 295 3.01 14.17 -12.11
C THR A 295 3.27 13.98 -13.61
N PRO A 296 3.61 12.76 -14.08
CA PRO A 296 3.68 12.45 -15.50
C PRO A 296 2.31 12.15 -16.11
N LEU A 297 1.27 12.01 -15.28
CA LEU A 297 -0.08 11.67 -15.72
C LEU A 297 -0.79 12.92 -16.26
N THR A 298 -1.61 12.72 -17.29
CA THR A 298 -2.54 13.76 -17.74
C THR A 298 -3.60 14.00 -16.66
N PRO A 299 -4.23 15.19 -16.60
CA PRO A 299 -5.33 15.44 -15.67
C PRO A 299 -6.46 14.41 -15.77
N GLY A 300 -6.80 13.96 -16.99
CA GLY A 300 -7.81 12.92 -17.23
C GLY A 300 -7.42 11.55 -16.67
N ALA A 301 -6.15 11.14 -16.82
CA ALA A 301 -5.65 9.89 -16.27
C ALA A 301 -5.53 9.95 -14.74
N SER A 302 -5.10 11.09 -14.17
CA SER A 302 -5.12 11.30 -12.72
C SER A 302 -6.54 11.19 -12.17
N ARG A 303 -7.53 11.85 -12.80
CA ARG A 303 -8.95 11.77 -12.42
C ARG A 303 -9.47 10.34 -12.46
N ARG A 304 -9.13 9.60 -13.52
CA ARG A 304 -9.49 8.18 -13.71
C ARG A 304 -8.97 7.30 -12.57
N LEU A 305 -7.72 7.47 -12.16
CA LEU A 305 -7.10 6.68 -11.09
C LEU A 305 -7.69 7.02 -9.71
N VAL A 306 -7.76 8.30 -9.35
CA VAL A 306 -8.28 8.69 -8.03
C VAL A 306 -9.74 8.32 -7.89
N SER A 307 -10.57 8.65 -8.88
CA SER A 307 -12.01 8.41 -8.83
C SER A 307 -12.33 6.92 -8.97
N GLY A 308 -11.55 6.20 -9.77
CA GLY A 308 -11.63 4.75 -9.88
C GLY A 308 -11.37 4.06 -8.54
N SER A 309 -10.32 4.48 -7.81
CA SER A 309 -10.00 3.91 -6.50
C SER A 309 -11.08 4.21 -5.46
N LEU A 310 -11.58 5.45 -5.39
CA LEU A 310 -12.65 5.81 -4.47
C LEU A 310 -13.91 4.98 -4.74
N ARG A 311 -14.38 4.99 -5.99
CA ARG A 311 -15.54 4.24 -6.44
C ARG A 311 -15.38 2.74 -6.18
N TYR A 312 -14.19 2.19 -6.45
CA TYR A 312 -13.92 0.77 -6.31
C TYR A 312 -14.31 0.22 -4.93
N PHE A 313 -13.97 0.96 -3.87
CA PHE A 313 -14.27 0.56 -2.49
C PHE A 313 -15.68 0.93 -2.05
N VAL A 314 -16.17 2.13 -2.42
CA VAL A 314 -17.52 2.57 -2.07
C VAL A 314 -18.58 1.61 -2.64
N ASP A 315 -18.39 1.14 -3.87
CA ASP A 315 -19.32 0.24 -4.55
C ASP A 315 -19.22 -1.22 -4.07
N ARG A 316 -18.11 -1.61 -3.42
CA ARG A 316 -17.81 -3.01 -3.04
C ARG A 316 -17.87 -3.28 -1.53
N GLY A 317 -18.63 -2.48 -0.78
CA GLY A 317 -18.92 -2.78 0.62
C GLY A 317 -17.83 -2.36 1.62
N ALA A 318 -17.05 -1.32 1.30
CA ALA A 318 -16.14 -0.70 2.28
C ALA A 318 -16.84 -0.14 3.51
N LEU A 319 -18.10 0.26 3.36
CA LEU A 319 -18.92 0.85 4.40
C LEU A 319 -19.76 -0.22 5.10
N THR A 320 -19.90 -0.10 6.42
CA THR A 320 -20.91 -0.85 7.17
C THR A 320 -22.32 -0.29 6.89
N ASP A 321 -23.35 -0.94 7.42
CA ASP A 321 -24.72 -0.44 7.33
C ASP A 321 -24.88 0.93 8.05
N GLU A 322 -24.02 1.21 9.03
CA GLU A 322 -23.86 2.50 9.70
C GLU A 322 -22.92 3.46 8.96
N GLY A 323 -22.53 3.18 7.72
CA GLY A 323 -21.78 4.11 6.86
C GLY A 323 -20.36 4.42 7.30
N VAL A 324 -19.83 3.72 8.30
CA VAL A 324 -18.41 3.85 8.69
C VAL A 324 -17.56 2.88 7.88
N LEU A 325 -16.31 3.26 7.62
CA LEU A 325 -15.36 2.36 6.95
C LEU A 325 -15.05 1.16 7.84
N SER A 326 -15.26 -0.05 7.31
CA SER A 326 -15.02 -1.31 8.05
C SER A 326 -13.53 -1.65 8.17
N LEU A 327 -13.16 -2.52 9.12
CA LEU A 327 -11.80 -3.05 9.26
C LEU A 327 -11.54 -4.22 8.29
N GLY A 328 -10.88 -3.97 7.16
CA GLY A 328 -10.57 -5.00 6.16
C GLY A 328 -10.26 -4.40 4.80
N TRP A 329 -10.59 -5.08 3.70
CA TRP A 329 -10.30 -4.59 2.33
C TRP A 329 -11.56 -4.10 1.62
N TYR A 330 -12.45 -5.02 1.26
CA TYR A 330 -13.82 -4.70 0.91
C TYR A 330 -14.60 -4.45 2.21
N GLY A 331 -15.23 -5.49 2.76
CA GLY A 331 -15.77 -5.47 4.11
C GLY A 331 -14.77 -5.92 5.19
N PRO A 332 -15.27 -6.39 6.34
CA PRO A 332 -14.45 -6.96 7.40
C PRO A 332 -13.58 -8.12 6.93
N HIS A 333 -12.27 -8.07 7.18
CA HIS A 333 -11.34 -9.15 6.86
C HIS A 333 -10.13 -9.12 7.81
N GLU A 334 -10.11 -10.05 8.77
CA GLU A 334 -9.17 -10.03 9.88
C GLU A 334 -7.71 -10.23 9.45
N ALA A 335 -7.46 -11.11 8.47
CA ALA A 335 -6.10 -11.42 8.04
C ALA A 335 -5.36 -10.25 7.36
N THR A 336 -6.07 -9.19 6.94
CA THR A 336 -5.46 -7.95 6.42
C THR A 336 -4.98 -7.02 7.54
N LEU A 337 -5.42 -7.24 8.78
CA LEU A 337 -5.26 -6.26 9.85
C LEU A 337 -3.94 -6.44 10.59
N GLN A 338 -3.38 -5.32 11.03
CA GLN A 338 -2.20 -5.31 11.91
C GLN A 338 -2.63 -5.18 13.37
N PRO A 339 -1.75 -5.52 14.35
CA PRO A 339 -2.08 -5.39 15.77
C PRO A 339 -2.46 -3.97 16.23
N TYR A 340 -2.03 -2.95 15.47
CA TYR A 340 -2.39 -1.55 15.71
C TYR A 340 -3.68 -1.11 15.00
N SER A 341 -4.33 -1.97 14.22
CA SER A 341 -5.58 -1.61 13.53
C SER A 341 -6.76 -1.62 14.50
N GLY A 342 -7.30 -0.42 14.79
CA GLY A 342 -8.51 -0.18 15.58
C GLY A 342 -9.67 0.34 14.73
N PRO A 343 -10.86 0.61 15.33
CA PRO A 343 -12.08 0.92 14.60
C PRO A 343 -11.97 2.13 13.67
N ALA A 344 -11.18 3.12 14.04
CA ALA A 344 -10.93 4.33 13.25
C ALA A 344 -9.78 4.20 12.24
N SER A 345 -9.05 3.08 12.24
CA SER A 345 -7.87 2.93 11.39
C SER A 345 -8.18 3.11 9.90
N PRO A 346 -9.29 2.57 9.38
CA PRO A 346 -9.71 2.78 8.00
C PRO A 346 -9.82 4.25 7.57
N TYR A 347 -10.08 5.19 8.48
CA TYR A 347 -10.19 6.62 8.15
C TYR A 347 -8.85 7.27 7.77
N TRP A 348 -7.74 6.55 7.79
CA TRP A 348 -6.54 7.03 7.08
C TRP A 348 -6.80 7.22 5.57
N ALA A 349 -7.84 6.57 5.04
CA ALA A 349 -8.43 6.83 3.73
C ALA A 349 -8.69 8.32 3.45
N SER A 350 -8.93 9.13 4.49
CA SER A 350 -9.10 10.58 4.41
C SER A 350 -7.98 11.31 3.66
N LYS A 351 -6.76 10.74 3.61
CA LYS A 351 -5.64 11.32 2.86
C LYS A 351 -5.90 11.43 1.36
N ALA A 352 -6.75 10.59 0.78
CA ALA A 352 -7.12 10.70 -0.63
C ALA A 352 -7.87 12.01 -0.94
N PHE A 353 -8.58 12.57 0.06
CA PHE A 353 -9.28 13.84 -0.09
C PHE A 353 -8.35 15.04 -0.27
N VAL A 354 -7.02 14.87 -0.23
CA VAL A 354 -6.08 15.87 -0.72
C VAL A 354 -6.45 16.38 -2.12
N SER A 355 -7.07 15.51 -2.94
CA SER A 355 -7.62 15.88 -4.25
C SER A 355 -8.64 17.03 -4.17
N LEU A 356 -9.44 17.13 -3.10
CA LEU A 356 -10.44 18.18 -2.92
C LEU A 356 -9.83 19.58 -2.72
N LEU A 357 -8.53 19.68 -2.40
CA LEU A 357 -7.83 20.97 -2.39
C LEU A 357 -7.75 21.59 -3.78
N ALA A 358 -7.87 20.80 -4.85
CA ALA A 358 -7.99 21.33 -6.20
C ALA A 358 -9.35 22.07 -6.36
N PRO A 359 -9.34 23.37 -6.73
CA PRO A 359 -10.56 24.16 -6.94
C PRO A 359 -11.49 23.55 -8.01
N ALA A 360 -12.77 23.89 -7.99
CA ALA A 360 -13.76 23.28 -8.89
C ALA A 360 -13.47 23.43 -10.40
N ASP A 361 -12.75 24.47 -10.80
CA ASP A 361 -12.32 24.73 -12.18
C ASP A 361 -10.98 24.07 -12.55
N HIS A 362 -10.29 23.45 -11.58
CA HIS A 362 -9.01 22.78 -11.78
C HIS A 362 -9.12 21.64 -12.82
N PRO A 363 -8.11 21.44 -13.70
CA PRO A 363 -8.11 20.38 -14.72
C PRO A 363 -8.37 18.97 -14.19
N LEU A 364 -8.01 18.68 -12.93
CA LEU A 364 -8.35 17.41 -12.26
C LEU A 364 -9.87 17.12 -12.29
N TRP A 365 -10.71 18.14 -12.27
CA TRP A 365 -12.17 18.01 -12.24
C TRP A 365 -12.85 18.37 -13.56
N THR A 366 -12.22 19.20 -14.39
CA THR A 366 -12.81 19.70 -15.64
C THR A 366 -12.34 18.95 -16.87
N ALA A 367 -11.16 18.33 -16.86
CA ALA A 367 -10.71 17.49 -17.96
C ALA A 367 -11.57 16.21 -18.04
N PRO A 368 -11.93 15.76 -19.27
CA PRO A 368 -12.53 14.45 -19.45
C PRO A 368 -11.63 13.34 -18.90
N GLU A 369 -12.19 12.30 -18.28
CA GLU A 369 -11.39 11.15 -17.91
C GLU A 369 -10.75 10.49 -19.13
N GLU A 370 -9.49 10.10 -18.98
CA GLU A 370 -8.71 9.36 -19.96
C GLU A 370 -8.45 7.93 -19.43
N PRO A 371 -8.13 6.97 -20.30
CA PRO A 371 -7.83 5.61 -19.86
C PRO A 371 -6.70 5.58 -18.81
N ALA A 372 -6.85 4.74 -17.79
CA ALA A 372 -5.79 4.44 -16.83
C ALA A 372 -4.60 3.78 -17.57
N PRO A 373 -3.37 3.85 -17.03
CA PRO A 373 -2.20 3.27 -17.69
C PRO A 373 -2.36 1.80 -18.14
N VAL A 374 -3.02 0.96 -17.33
CA VAL A 374 -3.31 -0.45 -17.67
C VAL A 374 -4.30 -0.60 -18.84
N GLU A 375 -5.15 0.39 -19.11
CA GLU A 375 -6.17 0.36 -20.17
C GLU A 375 -5.60 0.74 -21.55
N VAL A 376 -4.38 1.32 -21.58
CA VAL A 376 -3.73 1.82 -22.80
C VAL A 376 -3.01 0.71 -23.57
N ALA A 377 -2.15 -0.06 -22.90
CA ALA A 377 -1.33 -1.12 -23.51
C ALA A 377 -0.82 -2.11 -22.46
N ASP A 378 -0.42 -3.29 -22.91
CA ASP A 378 0.35 -4.22 -22.09
C ASP A 378 1.69 -3.58 -21.72
N ARG A 379 2.10 -3.71 -20.45
CA ARG A 379 3.34 -3.12 -19.93
C ARG A 379 4.01 -4.07 -18.97
N VAL A 380 5.33 -4.21 -19.12
CA VAL A 380 6.19 -4.82 -18.11
C VAL A 380 7.24 -3.79 -17.73
N LEU A 381 7.27 -3.39 -16.45
CA LEU A 381 8.13 -2.34 -15.94
C LEU A 381 8.92 -2.85 -14.74
N ALA A 382 10.24 -2.92 -14.88
CA ALA A 382 11.12 -3.15 -13.74
C ALA A 382 11.31 -1.85 -12.96
N LEU A 383 11.25 -1.96 -11.63
CA LEU A 383 11.57 -0.90 -10.67
C LEU A 383 12.79 -1.37 -9.86
N PRO A 384 14.03 -1.11 -10.34
CA PRO A 384 15.24 -1.70 -9.75
C PRO A 384 15.47 -1.27 -8.29
N GLU A 385 15.20 0.00 -7.97
CA GLU A 385 15.47 0.55 -6.63
C GLU A 385 14.67 -0.13 -5.52
N PRO A 386 13.34 -0.33 -5.65
CA PRO A 386 12.59 -1.15 -4.71
C PRO A 386 12.75 -2.67 -4.97
N GLY A 387 13.30 -3.08 -6.11
CA GLY A 387 13.45 -4.49 -6.49
C GLY A 387 12.12 -5.14 -6.86
N LEU A 388 11.29 -4.44 -7.62
CA LEU A 388 9.95 -4.88 -8.01
C LEU A 388 9.83 -5.00 -9.54
N LEU A 389 8.92 -5.84 -10.01
CA LEU A 389 8.53 -5.92 -11.42
C LEU A 389 7.02 -5.79 -11.53
N VAL A 390 6.54 -4.78 -12.24
CA VAL A 390 5.13 -4.55 -12.51
C VAL A 390 4.79 -5.14 -13.88
N GLN A 391 3.72 -5.91 -13.95
CA GLN A 391 3.19 -6.53 -15.17
C GLN A 391 1.71 -6.19 -15.29
N ALA A 392 1.37 -5.39 -16.29
CA ALA A 392 0.03 -4.92 -16.57
C ALA A 392 -0.43 -5.47 -17.93
N THR A 393 -1.61 -6.08 -17.95
CA THR A 393 -2.21 -6.64 -19.17
C THR A 393 -3.48 -5.88 -19.49
N ARG A 394 -3.53 -5.27 -20.67
CA ARG A 394 -4.67 -4.45 -21.12
C ARG A 394 -5.93 -5.29 -21.33
N GLY A 395 -5.77 -6.50 -21.86
CA GLY A 395 -6.90 -7.35 -22.26
C GLY A 395 -7.84 -7.73 -21.11
N ASP A 396 -7.28 -7.97 -19.91
CA ASP A 396 -8.04 -8.28 -18.70
C ASP A 396 -8.02 -7.13 -17.66
N GLY A 397 -7.18 -6.11 -17.90
CA GLY A 397 -7.03 -4.95 -17.04
C GLY A 397 -6.42 -5.24 -15.67
N ILE A 398 -5.72 -6.37 -15.53
CA ILE A 398 -5.09 -6.82 -14.28
C ILE A 398 -3.65 -6.33 -14.20
N VAL A 399 -3.25 -5.88 -13.00
CA VAL A 399 -1.85 -5.57 -12.68
C VAL A 399 -1.33 -6.58 -11.67
N ARG A 400 -0.16 -7.13 -11.97
CA ARG A 400 0.61 -8.05 -11.13
C ARG A 400 1.91 -7.38 -10.72
N LEU A 401 2.31 -7.57 -9.47
CA LEU A 401 3.57 -7.09 -8.92
C LEU A 401 4.38 -8.29 -8.44
N HIS A 402 5.59 -8.45 -8.96
CA HIS A 402 6.53 -9.47 -8.51
C HIS A 402 7.51 -8.87 -7.52
N ASN A 403 7.52 -9.38 -6.29
CA ASN A 403 8.31 -8.84 -5.19
C ASN A 403 9.67 -9.55 -5.06
N HIS A 404 10.73 -8.83 -5.42
CA HIS A 404 12.13 -9.27 -5.32
C HIS A 404 13.01 -8.33 -4.51
N GLY A 405 12.41 -7.40 -3.75
CA GLY A 405 13.21 -6.44 -3.00
C GLY A 405 12.55 -5.70 -1.87
N SER A 406 11.23 -5.89 -1.66
CA SER A 406 10.53 -5.33 -0.52
C SER A 406 10.32 -6.38 0.57
N ASP A 407 10.71 -6.03 1.79
CA ASP A 407 10.42 -6.80 3.00
C ASP A 407 10.25 -5.87 4.20
N HIS A 408 9.70 -6.42 5.29
CA HIS A 408 9.48 -5.68 6.53
C HIS A 408 10.46 -6.07 7.64
N VAL A 409 11.66 -6.57 7.29
CA VAL A 409 12.64 -7.05 8.28
C VAL A 409 13.76 -6.02 8.48
N ARG A 410 13.90 -5.46 9.68
CA ARG A 410 14.92 -4.43 9.93
C ARG A 410 16.32 -5.01 9.85
N PRO A 411 17.36 -4.24 9.46
CA PRO A 411 18.71 -4.79 9.26
C PRO A 411 19.31 -5.48 10.50
N HIS A 412 18.94 -5.06 11.70
CA HIS A 412 19.43 -5.60 12.97
C HIS A 412 18.60 -6.78 13.52
N GLU A 413 17.43 -7.07 12.93
CA GLU A 413 16.55 -8.14 13.37
C GLU A 413 16.99 -9.51 12.81
N GLY A 414 16.92 -10.53 13.66
CA GLY A 414 16.97 -11.92 13.24
C GLY A 414 15.74 -12.32 12.43
N GLU A 415 15.79 -13.46 11.75
CA GLU A 415 14.65 -13.95 10.98
C GLU A 415 13.95 -15.09 11.74
N SER A 416 12.66 -14.92 12.04
CA SER A 416 11.80 -15.97 12.62
C SER A 416 10.59 -16.24 11.73
N ALA A 417 10.19 -17.52 11.63
CA ALA A 417 8.95 -17.89 10.93
C ALA A 417 7.69 -17.48 11.70
N ALA A 418 7.80 -17.24 13.02
CA ALA A 418 6.70 -16.74 13.84
C ALA A 418 6.27 -15.32 13.47
N GLU A 419 7.12 -14.59 12.74
CA GLU A 419 6.86 -13.24 12.30
C GLU A 419 6.47 -13.16 10.83
N ASP A 420 6.29 -14.31 10.14
CA ASP A 420 5.89 -14.37 8.72
C ASP A 420 4.77 -13.38 8.41
N ASP A 421 4.96 -12.63 7.32
CA ASP A 421 4.02 -11.60 6.89
C ASP A 421 3.65 -11.85 5.42
N PRO A 422 2.45 -12.39 5.15
CA PRO A 422 1.95 -12.62 3.80
C PRO A 422 1.95 -11.37 2.91
N HIS A 423 1.93 -10.17 3.49
CA HIS A 423 1.91 -8.93 2.72
C HIS A 423 3.28 -8.51 2.16
N TYR A 424 4.37 -9.18 2.57
CA TYR A 424 5.71 -9.00 1.98
C TYR A 424 6.36 -10.32 1.54
N GLY A 425 6.02 -11.45 2.18
CA GLY A 425 6.71 -12.72 1.96
C GLY A 425 6.44 -13.40 0.62
N ARG A 426 5.36 -13.06 -0.09
CA ARG A 426 5.00 -13.71 -1.36
C ARG A 426 5.87 -13.23 -2.51
N HIS A 427 5.98 -14.07 -3.54
CA HIS A 427 6.65 -13.71 -4.79
C HIS A 427 5.83 -12.77 -5.66
N ALA A 428 4.50 -12.80 -5.57
CA ALA A 428 3.64 -11.99 -6.41
C ALA A 428 2.35 -11.53 -5.69
N TYR A 429 1.86 -10.36 -6.11
CA TYR A 429 0.63 -9.69 -5.64
C TYR A 429 -0.13 -9.15 -6.85
N SER A 430 -1.44 -8.92 -6.74
CA SER A 430 -2.20 -8.34 -7.86
C SER A 430 -3.29 -7.37 -7.39
N THR A 431 -3.93 -6.74 -8.37
CA THR A 431 -5.13 -5.91 -8.18
C THR A 431 -6.42 -6.73 -8.08
N ARG A 432 -6.35 -8.05 -8.24
CA ARG A 432 -7.52 -8.94 -8.30
C ARG A 432 -7.47 -10.13 -7.34
N THR A 433 -6.36 -10.32 -6.64
CA THR A 433 -6.15 -11.40 -5.67
C THR A 433 -5.41 -10.84 -4.46
N GLY A 434 -5.53 -11.52 -3.32
CA GLY A 434 -4.82 -11.20 -2.09
C GLY A 434 -4.18 -12.45 -1.49
N PRO A 435 -3.18 -12.29 -0.59
CA PRO A 435 -2.57 -13.43 0.06
C PRO A 435 -3.59 -14.28 0.82
N THR A 436 -3.37 -15.59 0.84
CA THR A 436 -4.15 -16.49 1.71
C THR A 436 -3.88 -16.19 3.18
N ALA A 437 -4.89 -16.43 4.03
CA ALA A 437 -4.74 -16.34 5.48
C ALA A 437 -3.59 -17.23 5.99
N ARG A 438 -3.02 -16.89 7.15
CA ARG A 438 -1.80 -17.53 7.68
C ARG A 438 -1.96 -19.03 7.95
N GLU A 439 -3.17 -19.46 8.27
CA GLU A 439 -3.55 -20.84 8.55
C GLU A 439 -3.71 -21.69 7.28
N ASN A 440 -3.77 -21.05 6.12
CA ASN A 440 -3.83 -21.71 4.81
C ASN A 440 -2.45 -21.92 4.21
N VAL A 441 -2.42 -22.75 3.16
CA VAL A 441 -1.25 -22.83 2.29
C VAL A 441 -1.01 -21.46 1.65
N ALA A 442 0.22 -20.97 1.78
CA ALA A 442 0.65 -19.72 1.20
C ALA A 442 0.55 -19.75 -0.33
N ASP A 443 -0.13 -18.77 -0.91
CA ASP A 443 -0.15 -18.50 -2.36
C ASP A 443 1.16 -17.85 -2.82
N ASN A 444 1.49 -17.97 -4.11
CA ASN A 444 2.68 -17.36 -4.71
C ASN A 444 3.96 -17.56 -3.88
N HIS A 445 4.14 -18.74 -3.31
CA HIS A 445 5.19 -19.02 -2.33
C HIS A 445 6.02 -20.20 -2.79
N LEU A 446 7.35 -20.10 -2.64
CA LEU A 446 8.24 -21.25 -2.76
C LEU A 446 8.69 -21.68 -1.37
N SER A 447 8.34 -22.91 -0.99
CA SER A 447 8.70 -23.49 0.30
C SER A 447 9.67 -24.64 0.10
N VAL A 448 10.81 -24.59 0.77
CA VAL A 448 11.71 -25.74 0.92
C VAL A 448 11.24 -26.54 2.13
N GLU A 449 11.08 -27.84 1.97
CA GLU A 449 10.68 -28.76 3.02
C GLU A 449 11.86 -29.62 3.46
N VAL A 450 12.13 -29.64 4.76
CA VAL A 450 13.21 -30.45 5.37
C VAL A 450 12.65 -31.26 6.53
N ASN A 451 12.64 -32.58 6.39
CA ASN A 451 12.06 -33.52 7.36
C ASN A 451 10.58 -33.19 7.68
N GLY A 452 9.74 -32.97 6.66
CA GLY A 452 8.32 -32.65 6.83
C GLY A 452 8.01 -31.23 7.29
N ARG A 453 9.02 -30.34 7.37
CA ARG A 453 8.84 -28.96 7.84
C ARG A 453 9.04 -27.99 6.71
N SER A 454 8.01 -27.19 6.44
CA SER A 454 8.02 -26.13 5.44
C SER A 454 8.73 -24.87 5.91
N SER A 455 9.30 -24.14 4.96
CA SER A 455 9.94 -22.85 5.17
C SER A 455 9.06 -21.69 4.72
N VAL A 456 9.23 -20.54 5.35
CA VAL A 456 8.70 -19.24 4.89
C VAL A 456 9.81 -18.38 4.29
N ARG A 457 9.40 -17.34 3.56
CA ARG A 457 10.28 -16.34 2.94
C ARG A 457 10.18 -15.04 3.73
N ARG A 458 11.29 -14.63 4.35
CA ARG A 458 11.39 -13.44 5.22
C ARG A 458 12.21 -12.34 4.55
N ARG A 459 13.52 -12.26 4.82
CA ARG A 459 14.36 -11.20 4.26
C ARG A 459 14.66 -11.46 2.79
N VAL A 460 14.33 -10.48 1.95
CA VAL A 460 14.51 -10.51 0.51
C VAL A 460 15.76 -9.71 0.15
N ARG A 461 16.67 -10.34 -0.59
CA ARG A 461 17.92 -9.72 -1.00
C ARG A 461 17.92 -9.58 -2.52
N PRO A 462 17.70 -8.37 -3.06
CA PRO A 462 17.66 -8.15 -4.50
C PRO A 462 18.95 -8.61 -5.19
N LEU A 463 18.80 -9.16 -6.39
CA LEU A 463 19.91 -9.55 -7.28
C LEU A 463 19.90 -8.77 -8.60
N GLY A 464 18.88 -7.93 -8.81
CA GLY A 464 18.74 -7.08 -9.99
C GLY A 464 17.31 -7.10 -10.52
N ALA A 465 16.99 -6.11 -11.34
CA ALA A 465 15.78 -6.07 -12.14
C ALA A 465 16.05 -5.26 -13.41
N GLY A 466 15.36 -5.59 -14.49
CA GLY A 466 15.50 -4.92 -15.78
C GLY A 466 14.32 -5.23 -16.69
N HIS A 467 14.13 -4.46 -17.74
CA HIS A 467 13.07 -4.71 -18.71
C HIS A 467 13.50 -4.31 -20.12
N GLY A 468 12.78 -4.82 -21.11
CA GLY A 468 12.86 -4.42 -22.50
C GLY A 468 11.45 -4.24 -23.08
N ASP A 469 11.32 -4.26 -24.40
CA ASP A 469 10.04 -4.06 -25.05
C ASP A 469 9.11 -5.27 -24.84
N GLY A 470 8.09 -5.11 -23.99
CA GLY A 470 7.07 -6.12 -23.72
C GLY A 470 7.49 -7.27 -22.79
N TRP A 471 8.69 -7.21 -22.20
CA TRP A 471 9.18 -8.19 -21.23
C TRP A 471 10.03 -7.54 -20.15
N GLY A 472 10.19 -8.21 -19.02
CA GLY A 472 11.11 -7.77 -17.98
C GLY A 472 11.32 -8.81 -16.90
N TRP A 473 12.24 -8.54 -15.98
CA TRP A 473 12.64 -9.48 -14.96
C TRP A 473 13.00 -8.79 -13.65
N ALA A 474 12.86 -9.54 -12.56
CA ALA A 474 13.42 -9.19 -11.26
C ALA A 474 13.90 -10.45 -10.56
N ALA A 475 14.95 -10.30 -9.74
CA ALA A 475 15.59 -11.41 -9.07
C ALA A 475 15.94 -11.08 -7.63
N SER A 476 15.93 -12.12 -6.79
CA SER A 476 16.29 -12.03 -5.38
C SER A 476 16.80 -13.36 -4.86
N TRP A 477 17.49 -13.35 -3.73
CA TRP A 477 17.64 -14.56 -2.91
C TRP A 477 17.11 -14.37 -1.49
N HIS A 478 16.79 -15.48 -0.86
CA HIS A 478 16.42 -15.54 0.55
C HIS A 478 16.97 -16.80 1.22
N ARG A 479 16.96 -16.79 2.55
CA ARG A 479 17.21 -17.99 3.36
C ARG A 479 15.87 -18.57 3.78
N PRO A 480 15.58 -19.84 3.46
CA PRO A 480 14.42 -20.53 4.01
C PRO A 480 14.41 -20.49 5.54
N VAL A 481 13.33 -19.99 6.14
CA VAL A 481 13.15 -19.92 7.61
C VAL A 481 12.08 -20.93 8.03
N PHE A 482 12.42 -21.85 8.94
CA PHE A 482 11.54 -22.96 9.29
C PHE A 482 10.66 -22.67 10.51
N VAL A 483 9.41 -23.14 10.45
CA VAL A 483 8.39 -22.98 11.51
C VAL A 483 8.71 -23.74 12.80
N ALA A 484 9.55 -24.77 12.74
CA ALA A 484 9.89 -25.61 13.89
C ALA A 484 11.32 -26.19 13.77
N GLY A 485 11.97 -26.42 14.91
CA GLY A 485 13.37 -26.89 15.00
C GLY A 485 14.39 -25.78 14.70
N PRO A 486 15.60 -26.10 14.20
CA PRO A 486 16.57 -25.07 13.83
C PRO A 486 15.96 -24.09 12.83
N PRO A 487 16.04 -22.76 13.08
CA PRO A 487 15.34 -21.77 12.27
C PRO A 487 15.85 -21.72 10.83
N MET A 488 17.09 -22.19 10.59
CA MET A 488 17.74 -22.23 9.30
C MET A 488 18.59 -23.50 9.16
N VAL A 489 18.78 -23.92 7.90
CA VAL A 489 19.78 -24.91 7.54
C VAL A 489 21.03 -24.17 7.02
N PRO A 490 22.22 -24.39 7.60
CA PRO A 490 23.45 -23.74 7.13
C PRO A 490 23.71 -24.02 5.65
N GLY A 491 24.02 -22.98 4.88
CA GLY A 491 24.30 -23.08 3.45
C GLY A 491 23.05 -23.15 2.55
N LEU A 492 21.87 -23.42 3.10
CA LEU A 492 20.62 -23.43 2.36
C LEU A 492 20.23 -21.99 1.96
N ARG A 493 20.06 -21.77 0.65
CA ARG A 493 19.45 -20.55 0.12
C ARG A 493 18.64 -20.86 -1.14
N VAL A 494 17.70 -19.97 -1.43
CA VAL A 494 16.93 -19.99 -2.69
C VAL A 494 17.20 -18.70 -3.41
N GLU A 495 17.68 -18.82 -4.64
CA GLU A 495 17.74 -17.72 -5.62
C GLU A 495 16.53 -17.85 -6.54
N SER A 496 15.88 -16.74 -6.85
CA SER A 496 14.63 -16.72 -7.61
C SER A 496 14.65 -15.59 -8.62
N VAL A 497 14.27 -15.90 -9.85
CA VAL A 497 14.14 -14.97 -10.97
C VAL A 497 12.72 -15.11 -11.51
N THR A 498 12.02 -13.98 -11.64
CA THR A 498 10.75 -13.92 -12.37
C THR A 498 10.98 -13.15 -13.64
N VAL A 499 10.57 -13.71 -14.78
CA VAL A 499 10.51 -13.02 -16.08
C VAL A 499 9.05 -12.91 -16.49
N ALA A 500 8.56 -11.69 -16.67
CA ALA A 500 7.20 -11.42 -17.13
C ALA A 500 7.21 -11.10 -18.63
N ARG A 501 6.26 -11.67 -19.37
CA ARG A 501 6.05 -11.44 -20.80
C ARG A 501 4.57 -11.66 -21.15
N GLY A 502 3.89 -10.62 -21.63
CA GLY A 502 2.44 -10.66 -21.82
C GLY A 502 1.72 -11.09 -20.52
N PRO A 503 0.85 -12.11 -20.54
CA PRO A 503 0.19 -12.63 -19.33
C PRO A 503 1.04 -13.64 -18.54
N TYR A 504 2.20 -14.05 -19.05
CA TYR A 504 2.98 -15.14 -18.49
C TYR A 504 4.07 -14.68 -17.55
N GLU A 505 4.32 -15.50 -16.54
CA GLU A 505 5.35 -15.33 -15.53
C GLU A 505 6.23 -16.58 -15.52
N LEU A 506 7.41 -16.49 -16.14
CA LEU A 506 8.41 -17.54 -16.04
C LEU A 506 9.13 -17.40 -14.69
N ARG A 507 8.90 -18.36 -13.79
CA ARG A 507 9.50 -18.38 -12.45
C ARG A 507 10.58 -19.45 -12.41
N VAL A 508 11.82 -19.01 -12.21
CA VAL A 508 13.02 -19.85 -12.15
C VAL A 508 13.62 -19.77 -10.76
N HIS A 509 13.77 -20.91 -10.11
CA HIS A 509 14.30 -21.01 -8.76
C HIS A 509 15.51 -21.93 -8.72
N ARG A 510 16.62 -21.46 -8.14
CA ARG A 510 17.80 -22.27 -7.82
C ARG A 510 17.87 -22.47 -6.32
N VAL A 511 17.62 -23.70 -5.86
CA VAL A 511 17.81 -24.10 -4.45
C VAL A 511 19.24 -24.58 -4.32
N VAL A 512 19.99 -24.00 -3.37
CA VAL A 512 21.41 -24.29 -3.15
C VAL A 512 21.58 -24.83 -1.73
N GLY A 513 22.30 -25.94 -1.59
CA GLY A 513 22.70 -26.47 -0.28
C GLY A 513 21.56 -27.09 0.53
N ALA A 514 20.53 -27.64 -0.11
CA ALA A 514 19.48 -28.34 0.61
C ALA A 514 19.95 -29.72 1.12
N PRO A 515 19.54 -30.15 2.31
CA PRO A 515 19.84 -31.49 2.82
C PRO A 515 19.35 -32.61 1.89
N ALA A 516 19.99 -33.77 1.97
CA ALA A 516 19.48 -34.97 1.29
C ALA A 516 18.03 -35.27 1.71
N GLY A 517 17.18 -35.59 0.74
CA GLY A 517 15.75 -35.83 0.96
C GLY A 517 14.89 -34.56 1.11
N ALA A 518 15.47 -33.36 1.02
CA ALA A 518 14.69 -32.13 0.97
C ALA A 518 13.76 -32.10 -0.26
N ARG A 519 12.60 -31.49 -0.09
CA ARG A 519 11.62 -31.25 -1.16
C ARG A 519 11.40 -29.75 -1.33
N VAL A 520 10.78 -29.38 -2.44
CA VAL A 520 10.33 -28.01 -2.68
C VAL A 520 8.90 -28.04 -3.17
N THR A 521 8.13 -27.02 -2.77
CA THR A 521 6.81 -26.74 -3.32
C THR A 521 6.77 -25.32 -3.85
N HIS A 522 5.99 -25.09 -4.91
CA HIS A 522 5.68 -23.76 -5.38
C HIS A 522 4.19 -23.62 -5.69
N THR A 523 3.60 -22.53 -5.25
CA THR A 523 2.17 -22.26 -5.39
C THR A 523 1.89 -21.10 -6.32
N GLY A 524 0.74 -21.18 -7.01
CA GLY A 524 0.24 -20.14 -7.90
C GLY A 524 -0.63 -19.13 -7.17
N TRP A 525 -1.46 -18.43 -7.94
CA TRP A 525 -2.40 -17.45 -7.45
C TRP A 525 -3.59 -18.12 -6.77
N ALA A 526 -4.05 -17.56 -5.64
CA ALA A 526 -5.28 -17.98 -4.99
C ALA A 526 -6.47 -17.24 -5.60
N THR A 527 -7.43 -17.99 -6.14
CA THR A 527 -8.64 -17.48 -6.80
C THR A 527 -9.87 -18.19 -6.25
N GLY A 528 -10.98 -17.48 -6.08
CA GLY A 528 -12.27 -18.10 -5.76
C GLY A 528 -12.98 -18.61 -7.02
N PRO A 529 -13.85 -19.64 -6.93
CA PRO A 529 -14.54 -20.18 -8.11
C PRO A 529 -15.65 -19.27 -8.64
N GLU A 530 -16.09 -18.29 -7.85
CA GLU A 530 -17.09 -17.30 -8.27
C GLU A 530 -16.44 -16.11 -8.98
N GLU A 531 -15.10 -16.01 -8.97
CA GLU A 531 -14.39 -14.95 -9.67
C GLU A 531 -14.13 -15.35 -11.13
N PRO A 532 -14.28 -14.41 -12.08
CA PRO A 532 -13.93 -14.64 -13.47
C PRO A 532 -12.41 -14.55 -13.66
N LEU A 533 -11.66 -15.36 -12.92
CA LEU A 533 -10.20 -15.40 -12.89
C LEU A 533 -9.70 -16.83 -13.15
N THR A 534 -8.65 -16.95 -13.94
CA THR A 534 -7.93 -18.21 -14.15
C THR A 534 -6.53 -18.10 -13.53
N SER A 535 -6.23 -18.99 -12.57
CA SER A 535 -4.91 -19.22 -12.02
C SER A 535 -4.31 -20.48 -12.63
N ALA A 536 -3.23 -20.33 -13.40
CA ALA A 536 -2.49 -21.44 -14.00
C ALA A 536 -1.07 -21.50 -13.44
N LEU A 537 -0.61 -22.72 -13.14
CA LEU A 537 0.77 -23.00 -12.78
C LEU A 537 1.21 -24.32 -13.44
N HIS A 538 2.25 -24.24 -14.26
CA HIS A 538 2.72 -25.37 -15.05
C HIS A 538 4.21 -25.61 -14.79
N GLY A 539 4.54 -26.83 -14.33
CA GLY A 539 5.92 -27.25 -14.12
C GLY A 539 6.61 -27.54 -15.45
N LEU A 540 7.72 -26.85 -15.70
CA LEU A 540 8.49 -26.94 -16.96
C LEU A 540 9.76 -27.79 -16.80
N TYR A 541 10.47 -27.65 -15.68
CA TYR A 541 11.68 -28.42 -15.37
C TYR A 541 11.88 -28.54 -13.86
N GLY A 542 12.38 -29.69 -13.40
CA GLY A 542 12.69 -29.93 -11.99
C GLY A 542 11.48 -30.19 -11.09
N TRP A 543 10.26 -30.26 -11.65
CA TRP A 543 9.03 -30.56 -10.91
C TRP A 543 8.55 -31.98 -11.18
N GLU A 544 7.78 -32.53 -10.25
CA GLU A 544 6.97 -33.71 -10.48
C GLU A 544 5.85 -33.40 -11.50
N PRO A 545 5.36 -34.38 -12.28
CA PRO A 545 4.41 -34.11 -13.37
C PRO A 545 3.02 -33.65 -12.90
N GLU A 546 2.64 -33.98 -11.67
CA GLU A 546 1.31 -33.70 -11.14
C GLU A 546 1.23 -32.27 -10.58
N VAL A 547 0.18 -31.55 -10.99
CA VAL A 547 -0.19 -30.26 -10.40
C VAL A 547 -1.37 -30.50 -9.47
N GLU A 548 -1.20 -30.23 -8.20
CA GLU A 548 -2.25 -30.38 -7.20
C GLU A 548 -3.07 -29.09 -7.11
N THR A 549 -4.38 -29.22 -6.91
CA THR A 549 -5.23 -28.08 -6.51
C THR A 549 -5.42 -28.11 -5.00
N VAL A 550 -4.96 -27.07 -4.31
CA VAL A 550 -5.03 -26.92 -2.86
C VAL A 550 -6.15 -25.97 -2.49
N ARG A 551 -6.90 -26.27 -1.44
CA ARG A 551 -7.96 -25.40 -0.92
C ARG A 551 -7.44 -24.49 0.18
N ALA A 552 -7.92 -23.24 0.17
CA ALA A 552 -7.72 -22.24 1.21
C ALA A 552 -9.09 -21.85 1.81
N PRO A 553 -9.61 -22.61 2.78
CA PRO A 553 -10.98 -22.43 3.30
C PRO A 553 -11.26 -21.09 3.99
N GLN A 554 -10.26 -20.42 4.55
CA GLN A 554 -10.37 -19.05 5.10
C GLN A 554 -10.27 -17.96 4.02
N GLY A 555 -10.07 -18.34 2.76
CA GLY A 555 -10.08 -17.42 1.62
C GLY A 555 -8.99 -16.38 1.63
N THR A 556 -9.33 -15.22 1.06
CA THR A 556 -8.49 -14.03 0.91
C THR A 556 -9.32 -12.77 1.16
N ALA A 557 -8.71 -11.60 1.04
CA ALA A 557 -9.41 -10.33 1.08
C ALA A 557 -10.45 -10.12 -0.04
N TYR A 558 -10.44 -10.97 -1.07
CA TYR A 558 -11.31 -10.88 -2.25
C TYR A 558 -12.45 -11.89 -2.22
N VAL A 559 -12.20 -13.07 -1.65
CA VAL A 559 -13.14 -14.20 -1.68
C VAL A 559 -13.18 -14.93 -0.34
N PRO A 560 -14.34 -15.42 0.10
CA PRO A 560 -14.50 -16.10 1.38
C PRO A 560 -13.75 -17.44 1.45
N TRP A 561 -13.48 -18.06 0.30
CA TRP A 561 -12.62 -19.23 0.16
C TRP A 561 -11.95 -19.21 -1.21
N ALA A 562 -10.78 -19.85 -1.32
CA ALA A 562 -10.01 -19.88 -2.55
C ALA A 562 -9.41 -21.25 -2.84
N GLU A 563 -8.94 -21.44 -4.07
CA GLU A 563 -8.10 -22.56 -4.47
C GLU A 563 -6.85 -22.03 -5.16
N LEU A 564 -5.77 -22.82 -5.11
CA LEU A 564 -4.51 -22.48 -5.75
C LEU A 564 -3.80 -23.74 -6.27
N PRO A 565 -3.15 -23.68 -7.45
CA PRO A 565 -2.36 -24.78 -7.95
C PRO A 565 -1.02 -24.87 -7.20
N ARG A 566 -0.53 -26.10 -7.00
CA ARG A 566 0.73 -26.40 -6.31
C ARG A 566 1.56 -27.40 -7.10
N LEU A 567 2.82 -27.04 -7.32
CA LEU A 567 3.87 -27.93 -7.80
C LEU A 567 4.69 -28.48 -6.64
N SER A 568 5.20 -29.69 -6.79
CA SER A 568 6.14 -30.33 -5.85
C SER A 568 7.33 -30.91 -6.60
N GLY A 569 8.49 -31.00 -5.95
CA GLY A 569 9.69 -31.59 -6.55
C GLY A 569 10.79 -31.91 -5.53
N PRO A 570 11.76 -32.75 -5.90
CA PRO A 570 12.94 -33.02 -5.07
C PRO A 570 13.91 -31.82 -5.09
N ALA A 571 14.50 -31.49 -3.93
CA ALA A 571 15.36 -30.32 -3.80
C ALA A 571 16.76 -30.60 -3.22
N GLY A 572 17.11 -31.87 -2.98
CA GLY A 572 18.38 -32.24 -2.33
C GLY A 572 19.63 -31.76 -3.08
N GLY A 573 20.60 -31.19 -2.35
CA GLY A 573 21.82 -30.61 -2.92
C GLY A 573 21.57 -29.25 -3.57
N THR A 574 21.99 -29.10 -4.83
CA THR A 574 21.68 -27.94 -5.67
C THR A 574 20.73 -28.38 -6.78
N SER A 575 19.62 -27.68 -6.93
CA SER A 575 18.56 -28.01 -7.89
C SER A 575 18.00 -26.74 -8.54
N VAL A 576 17.49 -26.89 -9.76
CA VAL A 576 16.85 -25.82 -10.54
C VAL A 576 15.43 -26.24 -10.85
N HIS A 577 14.50 -25.33 -10.61
CA HIS A 577 13.08 -25.53 -10.82
C HIS A 577 12.52 -24.40 -11.68
N VAL A 578 11.83 -24.76 -12.76
CA VAL A 578 11.31 -23.82 -13.76
C VAL A 578 9.83 -24.07 -13.90
N CYS A 579 9.02 -23.04 -13.78
CA CYS A 579 7.58 -23.12 -14.01
C CYS A 579 7.07 -21.88 -14.71
N LEU A 580 5.90 -22.02 -15.33
CA LEU A 580 5.16 -20.91 -15.90
C LEU A 580 3.91 -20.69 -15.07
N ALA A 581 3.75 -19.49 -14.53
CA ALA A 581 2.51 -19.05 -13.89
C ALA A 581 1.76 -18.05 -14.79
N ALA A 582 0.45 -18.00 -14.63
CA ALA A 582 -0.38 -16.94 -15.18
C ALA A 582 -1.59 -16.73 -14.26
N LEU A 583 -1.88 -15.47 -13.95
CA LEU A 583 -3.21 -15.04 -13.53
C LEU A 583 -3.82 -14.37 -14.75
N THR A 584 -5.08 -14.61 -15.10
CA THR A 584 -5.78 -13.91 -16.19
C THR A 584 -7.27 -13.75 -15.84
N GLY A 585 -7.98 -12.79 -16.45
CA GLY A 585 -9.41 -12.59 -16.23
C GLY A 585 -10.25 -12.88 -17.48
N GLU A 586 -11.49 -13.34 -17.32
CA GLU A 586 -12.41 -13.50 -18.46
C GLU A 586 -12.64 -12.16 -19.19
N PRO A 587 -12.70 -12.14 -20.53
CA PRO A 587 -12.70 -13.29 -21.46
C PRO A 587 -11.29 -13.77 -21.86
N VAL A 588 -10.23 -13.19 -21.30
CA VAL A 588 -8.84 -13.52 -21.63
C VAL A 588 -8.41 -14.75 -20.82
N SER A 589 -8.42 -15.91 -21.45
CA SER A 589 -7.76 -17.11 -20.91
C SER A 589 -6.65 -17.53 -21.85
N VAL A 590 -5.46 -17.77 -21.31
CA VAL A 590 -4.30 -18.16 -22.10
C VAL A 590 -3.66 -19.42 -21.51
N PRO A 591 -3.63 -20.55 -22.25
CA PRO A 591 -3.06 -21.80 -21.75
C PRO A 591 -1.56 -21.70 -21.47
N ALA A 592 -1.17 -21.78 -20.20
CA ALA A 592 0.25 -21.77 -19.80
C ALA A 592 1.02 -22.99 -20.36
N ALA A 593 0.39 -24.16 -20.46
CA ALA A 593 1.04 -25.41 -20.88
C ALA A 593 1.54 -25.42 -22.34
N GLY A 594 1.09 -24.47 -23.18
CA GLY A 594 1.52 -24.36 -24.58
C GLY A 594 2.35 -23.11 -24.89
N ALA A 595 2.68 -22.28 -23.89
CA ALA A 595 3.36 -21.02 -24.08
C ALA A 595 4.88 -21.17 -24.28
N VAL A 596 5.44 -22.29 -23.81
CA VAL A 596 6.86 -22.63 -23.89
C VAL A 596 7.01 -23.86 -24.77
N ALA A 597 7.83 -23.75 -25.82
CA ALA A 597 8.12 -24.84 -26.74
C ALA A 597 9.23 -25.75 -26.22
N GLU A 598 10.25 -25.18 -25.58
CA GLU A 598 11.42 -25.90 -25.13
C GLU A 598 12.04 -25.27 -23.88
N VAL A 599 12.64 -26.10 -23.03
CA VAL A 599 13.42 -25.69 -21.84
C VAL A 599 14.76 -26.42 -21.91
N VAL A 600 15.84 -25.65 -22.02
CA VAL A 600 17.21 -26.16 -22.14
C VAL A 600 17.97 -25.83 -20.85
N PRO A 601 18.12 -26.79 -19.92
CA PRO A 601 18.93 -26.58 -18.72
C PRO A 601 20.41 -26.52 -19.09
N GLY A 602 21.14 -25.56 -18.51
CA GLY A 602 22.59 -25.41 -18.64
C GLY A 602 23.30 -25.50 -17.29
N ALA A 603 24.63 -25.46 -17.29
CA ALA A 603 25.42 -25.52 -16.06
C ALA A 603 25.15 -24.32 -15.13
N ASP A 604 24.99 -23.12 -15.70
CA ASP A 604 24.90 -21.85 -14.95
C ASP A 604 23.51 -21.21 -15.00
N GLY A 605 22.50 -21.93 -15.53
CA GLY A 605 21.20 -21.33 -15.80
C GLY A 605 20.25 -22.18 -16.63
N VAL A 606 19.21 -21.54 -17.18
CA VAL A 606 18.22 -22.17 -18.07
C VAL A 606 17.91 -21.26 -19.25
N GLU A 607 17.75 -21.84 -20.43
CA GLU A 607 17.18 -21.18 -21.61
C GLU A 607 15.76 -21.72 -21.86
N VAL A 608 14.84 -20.82 -22.20
CA VAL A 608 13.44 -21.14 -22.50
C VAL A 608 13.11 -20.58 -23.88
N VAL A 609 12.52 -21.39 -24.73
CA VAL A 609 12.04 -21.00 -26.06
C VAL A 609 10.53 -20.80 -26.01
N TRP A 610 10.06 -19.60 -26.34
CA TRP A 610 8.65 -19.25 -26.36
C TRP A 610 7.98 -19.83 -27.60
N ALA A 611 6.83 -20.48 -27.43
CA ALA A 611 6.13 -21.16 -28.51
C ALA A 611 5.47 -20.19 -29.51
N ALA A 612 5.11 -18.99 -29.06
CA ALA A 612 4.38 -18.03 -29.88
C ALA A 612 5.22 -17.49 -31.05
N ASP A 613 6.52 -17.32 -30.85
CA ASP A 613 7.39 -16.59 -31.77
C ASP A 613 8.83 -17.11 -31.84
N GLY A 614 9.17 -18.18 -31.12
CA GLY A 614 10.53 -18.73 -31.09
C GLY A 614 11.55 -17.89 -30.30
N ALA A 615 11.11 -16.79 -29.69
CA ALA A 615 11.97 -15.95 -28.86
C ALA A 615 12.59 -16.77 -27.72
N ARG A 616 13.78 -16.38 -27.28
CA ARG A 616 14.54 -17.11 -26.26
C ARG A 616 14.78 -16.24 -25.05
N THR A 617 14.45 -16.77 -23.88
CA THR A 617 14.81 -16.16 -22.60
C THR A 617 15.84 -17.03 -21.91
N ARG A 618 17.03 -16.48 -21.64
CA ARG A 618 18.06 -17.14 -20.85
C ARG A 618 18.19 -16.49 -19.49
N VAL A 619 18.10 -17.30 -18.45
CA VAL A 619 18.32 -16.92 -17.05
C VAL A 619 19.63 -17.53 -16.58
N ALA A 620 20.59 -16.70 -16.18
CA ALA A 620 21.84 -17.12 -15.56
C ALA A 620 21.83 -16.78 -14.06
N PHE A 621 22.57 -17.53 -13.26
CA PHE A 621 22.72 -17.26 -11.82
C PHE A 621 24.14 -16.83 -11.39
N GLU A 622 25.12 -16.87 -12.29
CA GLU A 622 26.54 -16.59 -12.00
C GLU A 622 27.20 -15.68 -13.07
N PRO A 623 27.09 -14.34 -12.96
CA PRO A 623 26.21 -13.60 -12.06
C PRO A 623 24.74 -13.71 -12.50
N VAL A 624 23.80 -13.30 -11.64
CA VAL A 624 22.38 -13.28 -12.01
C VAL A 624 22.16 -12.30 -13.16
N GLY A 625 21.54 -12.78 -14.24
CA GLY A 625 21.19 -11.97 -15.39
C GLY A 625 20.15 -12.64 -16.26
N VAL A 626 19.36 -11.84 -16.96
CA VAL A 626 18.36 -12.31 -17.92
C VAL A 626 18.61 -11.65 -19.26
N THR A 627 18.71 -12.47 -20.30
CA THR A 627 18.77 -12.01 -21.70
C THR A 627 17.57 -12.54 -22.45
N HIS A 628 16.97 -11.69 -23.28
CA HIS A 628 15.88 -12.05 -24.18
C HIS A 628 16.31 -11.74 -25.62
N THR A 629 16.11 -12.69 -26.54
CA THR A 629 16.40 -12.53 -27.96
C THR A 629 15.19 -12.95 -28.77
N ASP A 630 14.83 -12.16 -29.78
CA ASP A 630 13.75 -12.49 -30.70
C ASP A 630 14.09 -13.75 -31.52
N GLY A 631 13.03 -14.46 -31.96
CA GLY A 631 13.10 -15.78 -32.60
C GLY A 631 13.37 -15.78 -34.10
#